data_AF-A0A9E5CNZ1-F1
#
_entry.id   AF-A0A9E5CNZ1-F1
#
_cell.length_a   1.000
_cell.length_b   1.000
_cell.length_c   1.000
_cell.angle_alpha   90.00
_cell.angle_beta   90.00
_cell.angle_gamma   90.00
#
_symmetry.space_group_name_H-M   'P 1'
#
loop_
_entity.id
_entity.type
_entity.pdbx_description
1 polymer ?
#
loop_
_entity_poly.entity_id
_entity_poly.type
_entity_poly.pdbx_seq_one_letter_code
_entity_poly.pdbx_strand_id
1 'polypeptide(L)'
;MNNFPRTVEEITPEWLTQVLRESGAIDSASVGSLTVKTIGDDQGMTADVVRIGLNYDREEPNAPRSVIAKLHRPWGSVDDSALSDVMRKTYEREVRFFKELGSDSGMTVPRLHVAEFDETPAEFILLLEDLSNLRAVDQADDCSLEDASTAINALARMHAKWWGD
;
A
#
# COMPACT_ATOMS: atom_id res chain seq x y z
N MET A 1 14.23 -7.41 2.88
CA MET A 1 15.43 -6.89 2.15
C MET A 1 16.00 -5.73 2.95
N ASN A 2 17.31 -5.66 3.20
CA ASN A 2 17.88 -4.57 4.04
C ASN A 2 18.04 -3.22 3.32
N ASN A 3 17.54 -3.09 2.08
CA ASN A 3 17.51 -1.82 1.36
C ASN A 3 16.21 -1.77 0.55
N PHE A 4 15.38 -0.77 0.79
CA PHE A 4 14.14 -0.51 0.05
C PHE A 4 14.09 0.96 -0.37
N PRO A 5 13.43 1.28 -1.51
CA PRO A 5 13.26 2.66 -1.98
C PRO A 5 12.63 3.54 -0.90
N ARG A 6 13.27 4.67 -0.60
CA ARG A 6 12.75 5.65 0.36
C ARG A 6 11.91 6.71 -0.35
N THR A 7 12.20 7.01 -1.61
CA THR A 7 11.40 7.91 -2.44
C THR A 7 10.78 7.21 -3.65
N VAL A 8 9.82 7.88 -4.29
CA VAL A 8 9.17 7.37 -5.51
C VAL A 8 10.18 7.20 -6.65
N GLU A 9 11.16 8.09 -6.76
CA GLU A 9 12.19 8.10 -7.81
C GLU A 9 13.19 6.94 -7.65
N GLU A 10 13.35 6.43 -6.43
CA GLU A 10 14.22 5.28 -6.15
C GLU A 10 13.57 3.94 -6.54
N ILE A 11 12.28 3.92 -6.89
CA ILE A 11 11.59 2.72 -7.35
C ILE A 11 12.01 2.43 -8.80
N THR A 12 12.78 1.36 -9.00
CA THR A 12 13.26 0.94 -10.32
C THR A 12 12.52 -0.29 -10.86
N PRO A 13 12.55 -0.54 -12.18
CA PRO A 13 12.03 -1.77 -12.77
C PRO A 13 12.70 -3.03 -12.20
N GLU A 14 14.00 -2.98 -11.90
CA GLU A 14 14.76 -4.10 -11.33
C GLU A 14 14.27 -4.43 -9.91
N TRP A 15 14.08 -3.41 -9.08
CA TRP A 15 13.56 -3.60 -7.73
C TRP A 15 12.12 -4.13 -7.73
N LEU A 16 11.24 -3.58 -8.58
CA LEU A 16 9.87 -4.09 -8.74
C LEU A 16 9.85 -5.54 -9.25
N THR A 17 10.73 -5.89 -10.18
CA THR A 17 10.88 -7.27 -10.65
C THR A 17 11.23 -8.21 -9.50
N GLN A 18 12.17 -7.82 -8.65
CA GLN A 18 12.55 -8.62 -7.49
C GLN A 18 11.37 -8.80 -6.53
N VAL A 19 10.73 -7.70 -6.11
CA VAL A 19 9.60 -7.72 -5.17
C VAL A 19 8.42 -8.55 -5.70
N LEU A 20 8.06 -8.37 -6.97
CA LEU A 20 6.94 -9.09 -7.57
C LEU A 20 7.25 -10.58 -7.69
N ARG A 21 8.52 -10.95 -7.94
CA ARG A 21 8.94 -12.35 -7.96
C ARG A 21 8.95 -12.97 -6.57
N GLU A 22 9.47 -12.26 -5.57
CA GLU A 22 9.48 -12.72 -4.17
C GLU A 22 8.07 -12.88 -3.58
N SER A 23 7.13 -12.03 -3.99
CA SER A 23 5.71 -12.16 -3.60
C SER A 23 4.92 -13.20 -4.42
N GLY A 24 5.55 -13.82 -5.43
CA GLY A 24 4.90 -14.78 -6.33
C GLY A 24 3.85 -14.16 -7.26
N ALA A 25 3.89 -12.83 -7.45
CA ALA A 25 3.04 -12.13 -8.41
C ALA A 25 3.52 -12.30 -9.85
N ILE A 26 4.82 -12.56 -10.02
CA ILE A 26 5.43 -12.99 -11.28
C ILE A 26 6.43 -14.14 -11.03
N ASP A 27 6.76 -14.91 -12.06
CA ASP A 27 7.73 -16.00 -12.08
C ASP A 27 8.91 -15.65 -13.00
N SER A 28 8.64 -15.52 -14.30
CA SER A 28 9.66 -15.44 -15.35
C SER A 28 9.80 -14.06 -16.00
N ALA A 29 8.73 -13.28 -16.02
CA ALA A 29 8.73 -11.92 -16.55
C ALA A 29 9.60 -10.99 -15.71
N SER A 30 10.03 -9.89 -16.33
CA SER A 30 10.69 -8.78 -15.67
C SER A 30 10.04 -7.47 -16.07
N VAL A 31 9.91 -6.54 -15.13
CA VAL A 31 9.44 -5.18 -15.40
C VAL A 31 10.50 -4.49 -16.25
N GLY A 32 10.13 -4.06 -17.46
CA GLY A 32 11.03 -3.35 -18.37
C GLY A 32 10.88 -1.83 -18.29
N SER A 33 9.67 -1.33 -18.01
CA SER A 33 9.44 0.10 -17.77
C SER A 33 8.24 0.33 -16.86
N LEU A 34 8.20 1.53 -16.28
CA LEU A 34 7.19 1.94 -15.32
C LEU A 34 6.60 3.31 -15.68
N THR A 35 5.34 3.51 -15.31
CA THR A 35 4.66 4.80 -15.35
C THR A 35 4.16 5.12 -13.96
N VAL A 36 4.42 6.33 -13.47
CA VAL A 36 4.07 6.71 -12.10
C VAL A 36 3.03 7.82 -12.14
N LYS A 37 1.95 7.65 -11.37
CA LYS A 37 0.90 8.65 -11.19
C LYS A 37 0.56 8.80 -9.71
N THR A 38 0.74 9.99 -9.16
CA THR A 38 0.29 10.31 -7.80
C THR A 38 -1.23 10.15 -7.67
N ILE A 39 -1.66 9.57 -6.55
CA ILE A 39 -3.06 9.41 -6.17
C ILE A 39 -3.34 10.33 -5.00
N GLY A 40 -4.43 11.09 -5.08
CA GLY A 40 -4.85 12.04 -4.06
C GLY A 40 -4.35 13.45 -4.39
N ASP A 41 -5.20 14.45 -4.13
CA ASP A 41 -4.78 15.84 -4.20
C ASP A 41 -3.80 16.11 -3.06
N ASP A 42 -2.87 17.02 -3.31
CA ASP A 42 -1.71 17.44 -2.53
C ASP A 42 -2.01 17.97 -1.11
N GLN A 43 -3.26 17.87 -0.65
CA GLN A 43 -3.72 18.24 0.69
C GLN A 43 -4.11 17.03 1.54
N GLY A 44 -3.49 16.90 2.72
CA GLY A 44 -3.96 16.00 3.78
C GLY A 44 -3.47 14.55 3.75
N MET A 45 -2.59 14.19 2.81
CA MET A 45 -2.02 12.85 2.78
C MET A 45 -0.85 12.70 3.77
N THR A 46 -0.94 11.66 4.60
CA THR A 46 0.08 11.30 5.57
C THR A 46 1.31 10.65 4.94
N ALA A 47 1.19 10.10 3.74
CA ALA A 47 2.21 9.38 3.00
C ALA A 47 2.11 9.73 1.51
N ASP A 48 3.20 9.58 0.77
CA ASP A 48 3.12 9.62 -0.70
C ASP A 48 2.46 8.34 -1.18
N VAL A 49 1.42 8.47 -2.02
CA VAL A 49 0.69 7.34 -2.59
C VAL A 49 0.71 7.48 -4.11
N VAL A 50 1.29 6.49 -4.78
CA VAL A 50 1.42 6.49 -6.23
C VAL A 50 0.90 5.18 -6.82
N ARG A 51 0.22 5.29 -7.97
CA ARG A 51 -0.04 4.18 -8.87
C ARG A 51 1.17 4.00 -9.77
N ILE A 52 1.70 2.78 -9.83
CA ILE A 52 2.77 2.41 -10.74
C ILE A 52 2.20 1.47 -11.79
N GLY A 53 2.10 1.90 -13.03
CA GLY A 53 1.80 1.04 -14.17
C GLY A 53 3.05 0.28 -14.63
N LEU A 54 2.88 -1.00 -14.94
CA LEU A 54 3.98 -1.94 -15.19
C LEU A 54 3.94 -2.46 -16.63
N ASN A 55 5.04 -2.31 -17.34
CA ASN A 55 5.24 -2.95 -18.64
C ASN A 55 6.32 -4.03 -18.51
N TYR A 56 5.97 -5.26 -18.87
CA TYR A 56 6.87 -6.41 -18.77
C TYR A 56 7.58 -6.70 -20.10
N ASP A 57 8.72 -7.39 -20.02
CA ASP A 57 9.49 -7.87 -21.18
C ASP A 57 8.76 -8.97 -21.97
N ARG A 58 7.83 -9.68 -21.32
CA ARG A 58 7.00 -10.75 -21.89
C ARG A 58 5.64 -10.78 -21.23
N GLU A 59 4.68 -11.43 -21.89
CA GLU A 59 3.40 -11.74 -21.28
C GLU A 59 3.56 -12.81 -20.21
N GLU A 60 2.91 -12.60 -19.07
CA GLU A 60 2.80 -13.59 -18.02
C GLU A 60 1.39 -13.58 -17.42
N PRO A 61 0.73 -14.74 -17.31
CA PRO A 61 -0.62 -14.81 -16.76
C PRO A 61 -0.68 -14.27 -15.32
N ASN A 62 -1.68 -13.43 -15.05
CA ASN A 62 -1.96 -12.85 -13.74
C ASN A 62 -0.90 -11.85 -13.21
N ALA A 63 0.12 -11.51 -14.00
CA ALA A 63 1.04 -10.43 -13.63
C ALA A 63 0.28 -9.10 -13.46
N PRO A 64 0.49 -8.36 -12.36
CA PRO A 64 -0.24 -7.12 -12.11
C PRO A 64 0.11 -6.08 -13.17
N ARG A 65 -0.90 -5.45 -13.79
CA ARG A 65 -0.69 -4.32 -14.73
C ARG A 65 -0.33 -3.03 -14.00
N SER A 66 -0.70 -2.92 -12.74
CA SER A 66 -0.36 -1.81 -11.86
C SER A 66 -0.32 -2.27 -10.41
N VAL A 67 0.40 -1.49 -9.60
CA VAL A 67 0.49 -1.64 -8.15
C VAL A 67 0.38 -0.27 -7.50
N ILE A 68 0.01 -0.24 -6.21
CA ILE A 68 0.02 0.97 -5.39
C ILE A 68 1.24 0.93 -4.49
N ALA A 69 2.07 1.97 -4.57
CA ALA A 69 3.15 2.19 -3.60
C ALA A 69 2.73 3.29 -2.63
N LYS A 70 2.87 3.01 -1.33
CA LYS A 70 2.86 4.02 -0.27
C LYS A 70 4.25 4.17 0.31
N LEU A 71 4.72 5.40 0.46
CA LEU A 71 6.01 5.71 1.04
C LEU A 71 5.89 6.85 2.05
N HIS A 72 6.89 6.97 2.92
CA HIS A 72 7.00 8.15 3.76
C HIS A 72 7.01 9.42 2.88
N ARG A 73 6.38 10.50 3.38
CA ARG A 73 6.49 11.83 2.78
C ARG A 73 7.31 12.70 3.72
N PRO A 74 8.40 13.35 3.26
CA PRO A 74 9.12 14.31 4.08
C PRO A 74 8.20 15.49 4.39
N TRP A 75 7.79 15.65 5.65
CA TRP A 75 7.11 16.86 6.10
C TRP A 75 8.17 17.96 6.24
N GLY A 76 8.17 18.94 5.34
CA GLY A 76 9.16 20.01 5.34
C GLY A 76 9.23 20.74 6.67
N SER A 77 10.44 20.84 7.27
CA SER A 77 10.89 21.71 8.37
C SER A 77 9.91 22.02 9.52
N VAL A 78 8.89 21.21 9.78
CA VAL A 78 8.09 21.33 11.00
C VAL A 78 8.81 20.51 12.05
N ASP A 79 9.54 21.20 12.93
CA ASP A 79 10.23 20.64 14.11
C ASP A 79 9.20 20.26 15.20
N ASP A 80 8.12 19.58 14.80
CA ASP A 80 7.08 19.06 15.69
C ASP A 80 7.35 17.56 15.92
N SER A 81 8.22 17.32 16.88
CA SER A 81 8.58 15.96 17.34
C SER A 81 7.36 15.10 17.72
N ALA A 82 6.25 15.70 18.17
CA ALA A 82 5.04 14.97 18.52
C ALA A 82 4.30 14.49 17.26
N LEU A 83 4.18 15.36 16.24
CA LEU A 83 3.63 14.96 14.95
C LEU A 83 4.49 13.87 14.30
N SER A 84 5.81 13.99 14.37
CA SER A 84 6.74 12.97 13.86
C SER A 84 6.54 11.60 14.51
N ASP A 85 6.42 11.51 15.85
CA ASP A 85 6.20 10.23 16.53
C ASP A 85 4.81 9.62 16.23
N VAL A 86 3.77 10.43 16.09
CA VAL A 86 2.42 9.97 15.68
C VAL A 86 2.48 9.36 14.28
N MET A 87 3.17 10.02 13.35
CA MET A 87 3.31 9.55 11.97
C MET A 87 4.13 8.27 11.90
N ARG A 88 5.26 8.20 12.61
CA ARG A 88 6.07 6.98 12.75
C ARG A 88 5.22 5.79 13.21
N LYS A 89 4.44 5.96 14.28
CA LYS A 89 3.55 4.91 14.80
C LYS A 89 2.46 4.52 13.80
N THR A 90 1.99 5.47 13.00
CA THR A 90 0.96 5.22 11.96
C THR A 90 1.53 4.35 10.85
N TYR A 91 2.73 4.66 10.34
CA TYR A 91 3.42 3.86 9.32
C TYR A 91 3.75 2.45 9.83
N GLU A 92 4.29 2.35 11.05
CA GLU A 92 4.63 1.08 11.68
C GLU A 92 3.39 0.18 11.79
N ARG A 93 2.25 0.73 12.23
CA ARG A 93 0.98 0.00 12.35
C ARG A 93 0.46 -0.48 11.00
N GLU A 94 0.55 0.33 9.96
CA GLU A 94 0.08 -0.06 8.62
C GLU A 94 0.95 -1.20 8.06
N VAL A 95 2.27 -1.08 8.15
CA VAL A 95 3.22 -2.14 7.75
C VAL A 95 2.95 -3.43 8.52
N ARG A 96 2.84 -3.36 9.84
CA ARG A 96 2.54 -4.52 10.70
C ARG A 96 1.20 -5.13 10.37
N PHE A 97 0.15 -4.32 10.15
CA PHE A 97 -1.16 -4.83 9.76
C PHE A 97 -1.06 -5.70 8.52
N PHE A 98 -0.45 -5.21 7.43
CA PHE A 98 -0.35 -5.99 6.21
C PHE A 98 0.59 -7.21 6.35
N LYS A 99 1.68 -7.10 7.11
CA LYS A 99 2.62 -8.23 7.34
C LYS A 99 2.03 -9.33 8.21
N GLU A 100 1.32 -8.97 9.27
CA GLU A 100 1.03 -9.88 10.38
C GLU A 100 -0.46 -10.25 10.48
N LEU A 101 -1.37 -9.34 10.09
CA LEU A 101 -2.80 -9.48 10.38
C LEU A 101 -3.70 -9.48 9.14
N GLY A 102 -3.28 -8.83 8.04
CA GLY A 102 -4.15 -8.48 6.93
C GLY A 102 -4.83 -9.69 6.29
N SER A 103 -4.05 -10.73 5.97
CA SER A 103 -4.56 -11.97 5.36
C SER A 103 -5.47 -12.77 6.29
N ASP A 104 -5.35 -12.60 7.61
CA ASP A 104 -6.16 -13.30 8.61
C ASP A 104 -7.28 -12.44 9.20
N SER A 105 -7.41 -11.19 8.74
CA SER A 105 -8.31 -10.18 9.34
C SER A 105 -9.80 -10.44 9.13
N GLY A 106 -10.20 -11.44 8.34
CA GLY A 106 -11.60 -11.68 7.96
C GLY A 106 -12.18 -10.63 7.00
N MET A 107 -11.36 -9.65 6.59
CA MET A 107 -11.69 -8.67 5.56
C MET A 107 -11.00 -9.03 4.23
N THR A 108 -11.60 -8.56 3.14
CA THR A 108 -10.91 -8.54 1.84
C THR A 108 -9.91 -7.38 1.87
N VAL A 109 -8.62 -7.70 1.94
CA VAL A 109 -7.52 -6.73 1.86
C VAL A 109 -6.79 -6.85 0.52
N PRO A 110 -6.20 -5.75 -0.01
CA PRO A 110 -5.32 -5.83 -1.17
C PRO A 110 -4.20 -6.83 -0.94
N ARG A 111 -3.80 -7.57 -1.97
CA ARG A 111 -2.60 -8.42 -1.89
C ARG A 111 -1.37 -7.57 -1.53
N LEU A 112 -0.59 -8.06 -0.57
CA LEU A 112 0.69 -7.47 -0.21
C LEU A 112 1.80 -8.02 -1.12
N HIS A 113 2.58 -7.13 -1.73
CA HIS A 113 3.79 -7.50 -2.48
C HIS A 113 5.06 -7.27 -1.65
N VAL A 114 5.17 -6.12 -0.99
CA VAL A 114 6.21 -5.89 0.01
C VAL A 114 5.71 -4.89 1.04
N ALA A 115 6.15 -5.08 2.28
CA ALA A 115 6.04 -4.10 3.34
C ALA A 115 7.43 -4.02 3.97
N GLU A 116 7.99 -2.84 4.17
CA GLU A 116 9.21 -2.65 4.97
C GLU A 116 9.08 -1.36 5.76
N PHE A 117 9.66 -1.36 6.97
CA PHE A 117 9.65 -0.23 7.88
C PHE A 117 11.02 -0.12 8.52
N ASP A 118 11.52 1.10 8.59
CA ASP A 118 12.75 1.46 9.26
C ASP A 118 12.42 2.45 10.38
N GLU A 119 12.63 2.02 11.63
CA GLU A 119 12.25 2.79 12.80
C GLU A 119 12.97 4.13 12.87
N THR A 120 14.21 4.20 12.38
CA THR A 120 15.02 5.41 12.34
C THR A 120 15.69 5.49 10.96
N PRO A 121 15.10 6.23 10.01
CA PRO A 121 14.45 7.54 10.20
C PRO A 121 12.92 7.57 10.12
N ALA A 122 12.20 6.52 10.52
CA ALA A 122 10.73 6.41 10.40
C ALA A 122 10.23 6.35 8.94
N GLU A 123 11.00 5.67 8.11
CA GLU A 123 10.73 5.48 6.69
C GLU A 123 10.07 4.13 6.43
N PHE A 124 9.25 4.05 5.40
CA PHE A 124 8.57 2.80 5.06
C PHE A 124 8.24 2.73 3.58
N ILE A 125 8.04 1.50 3.11
CA ILE A 125 7.42 1.23 1.82
C ILE A 125 6.35 0.16 1.99
N LEU A 126 5.22 0.36 1.33
CA LEU A 126 4.17 -0.63 1.20
C LEU A 126 3.77 -0.72 -0.28
N LEU A 127 3.94 -1.90 -0.87
CA LEU A 127 3.51 -2.19 -2.24
C LEU A 127 2.32 -3.14 -2.21
N LEU A 128 1.18 -2.65 -2.69
CA LEU A 128 -0.11 -3.34 -2.65
C LEU A 128 -0.66 -3.55 -4.05
N GLU A 129 -1.56 -4.52 -4.17
CA GLU A 129 -2.46 -4.68 -5.32
C GLU A 129 -3.22 -3.38 -5.62
N ASP A 130 -3.33 -3.04 -6.90
CA ASP A 130 -4.17 -1.94 -7.37
C ASP A 130 -5.62 -2.40 -7.57
N LEU A 131 -6.50 -1.91 -6.70
CA LEU A 131 -7.94 -2.18 -6.73
C LEU A 131 -8.73 -1.14 -7.57
N SER A 132 -8.08 -0.44 -8.49
CA SER A 132 -8.72 0.59 -9.34
C SER A 132 -9.82 0.06 -10.27
N ASN A 133 -9.95 -1.26 -10.41
CA ASN A 133 -11.08 -1.91 -11.07
C ASN A 133 -12.37 -1.89 -10.23
N LEU A 134 -12.29 -1.58 -8.94
CA LEU A 134 -13.44 -1.44 -8.05
C LEU A 134 -14.00 -0.01 -8.09
N ARG A 135 -15.26 0.14 -7.66
CA ARG A 135 -15.88 1.45 -7.45
C ARG A 135 -15.30 2.11 -6.21
N ALA A 136 -14.66 3.26 -6.37
CA ALA A 136 -14.32 4.15 -5.26
C ALA A 136 -15.55 5.00 -4.88
N VAL A 137 -15.78 5.16 -3.58
CA VAL A 137 -16.81 6.06 -3.03
C VAL A 137 -16.13 7.35 -2.63
N ASP A 138 -16.64 8.50 -3.09
CA ASP A 138 -16.13 9.80 -2.66
C ASP A 138 -16.57 10.09 -1.23
N GLN A 139 -15.67 10.62 -0.42
CA GLN A 139 -15.96 11.03 0.95
C GLN A 139 -16.91 12.23 1.04
N ALA A 140 -17.03 13.00 -0.04
CA ALA A 140 -17.96 14.11 -0.15
C ALA A 140 -19.38 13.68 -0.57
N ASP A 141 -19.53 12.44 -1.05
CA ASP A 141 -20.83 11.90 -1.45
C ASP A 141 -21.66 11.43 -0.24
N ASP A 142 -22.98 11.42 -0.41
CA ASP A 142 -23.87 10.80 0.57
C ASP A 142 -23.64 9.29 0.65
N CYS A 143 -23.58 8.75 1.86
CA CYS A 143 -23.40 7.33 2.09
C CYS A 143 -24.71 6.57 1.82
N SER A 144 -24.76 5.78 0.74
CA SER A 144 -25.91 4.91 0.46
C SER A 144 -26.05 3.83 1.53
N LEU A 145 -27.28 3.35 1.76
CA LEU A 145 -27.51 2.23 2.69
C LEU A 145 -26.75 0.97 2.29
N GLU A 146 -26.58 0.74 0.99
CA GLU A 146 -25.83 -0.40 0.44
C GLU A 146 -24.33 -0.30 0.76
N ASP A 147 -23.73 0.87 0.56
CA ASP A 147 -22.33 1.13 0.90
C ASP A 147 -22.11 1.02 2.41
N ALA A 148 -22.99 1.63 3.22
CA ALA A 148 -22.94 1.54 4.67
C ALA A 148 -23.04 0.08 5.14
N SER A 149 -23.98 -0.69 4.59
CA SER A 149 -24.15 -2.10 4.92
C SER A 149 -22.91 -2.92 4.56
N THR A 150 -22.31 -2.66 3.40
CA THR A 150 -21.09 -3.33 2.95
C THR A 150 -19.92 -3.06 3.90
N ALA A 151 -19.70 -1.80 4.27
CA ALA A 151 -18.64 -1.39 5.19
C ALA A 151 -18.83 -1.97 6.59
N ILE A 152 -20.03 -1.86 7.16
CA ILE A 152 -20.34 -2.37 8.51
C ILE A 152 -20.21 -3.89 8.58
N ASN A 153 -20.64 -4.62 7.54
CA ASN A 153 -20.46 -6.07 7.50
C ASN A 153 -18.99 -6.49 7.44
N ALA A 154 -18.13 -5.73 6.74
CA ALA A 154 -16.69 -5.98 6.73
C ALA A 154 -16.06 -5.74 8.12
N LEU A 155 -16.41 -4.64 8.78
CA LEU A 155 -15.97 -4.33 10.14
C LEU A 155 -16.44 -5.38 11.15
N ALA A 156 -17.68 -5.85 11.03
CA ALA A 156 -18.21 -6.90 11.90
C ALA A 156 -17.39 -8.20 11.81
N ARG A 157 -16.99 -8.61 10.59
CA ARG A 157 -16.12 -9.78 10.39
C ARG A 157 -14.74 -9.58 11.03
N MET A 158 -14.15 -8.38 10.86
CA MET A 158 -12.87 -8.05 11.47
C MET A 158 -12.93 -8.09 13.00
N HIS A 159 -13.96 -7.48 13.60
CA HIS A 159 -14.14 -7.49 15.06
C HIS A 159 -14.39 -8.90 15.59
N ALA A 160 -15.15 -9.72 14.86
CA ALA A 160 -15.44 -11.09 15.27
C ALA A 160 -14.20 -12.01 15.23
N LYS A 161 -13.22 -11.71 14.37
CA LYS A 161 -12.05 -12.56 14.13
C LYS A 161 -11.24 -12.84 15.40
N TRP A 162 -11.07 -11.84 16.25
CA TRP A 162 -10.30 -11.91 17.50
C TRP A 162 -11.15 -11.65 18.75
N TRP A 163 -12.47 -11.83 18.64
CA TRP A 163 -13.37 -11.60 19.77
C TRP A 163 -13.25 -12.73 20.79
N GLY A 164 -12.71 -12.41 21.96
CA GLY A 164 -12.57 -13.36 23.08
C GLY A 164 -11.31 -14.22 23.04
N ASP A 165 -10.37 -13.91 22.14
CA ASP A 165 -9.01 -14.44 22.12
C ASP A 165 -8.11 -13.81 23.20
#